data_AF-A0A386REB1-F1
#
_entry.id   AF-A0A386REB1-F1
#
_cell.length_a   1.000
_cell.length_b   1.000
_cell.length_c   1.000
_cell.angle_alpha   90.00
_cell.angle_beta   90.00
_cell.angle_gamma   90.00
#
_symmetry.space_group_name_H-M   'P 1'
#
loop_
_entity.id
_entity.type
_entity.pdbx_description
1 polymer ?
#
loop_
_entity_poly.entity_id
_entity_poly.type
_entity_poly.pdbx_seq_one_letter_code
_entity_poly.pdbx_strand_id
1 'polypeptide(L)'
;MKNTHPANRYLLGNEGYLGKRLHDRLKQMGYELWTPYRKNMAGAKKHNDRQLMAIRRTIESDFSLLTHYNAENNRARSLTGFQARLEIAILTYNLALI
;
A
#
# COMPACT_ATOMS: atom_id res chain seq x y z
N MET A 1 11.82 -15.53 17.61
CA MET A 1 11.89 -14.47 16.57
C MET A 1 11.15 -13.26 17.11
N LYS A 2 11.78 -12.08 17.21
CA LYS A 2 11.11 -10.86 17.67
C LYS A 2 10.09 -10.47 16.60
N ASN A 3 8.82 -10.37 16.96
CA ASN A 3 7.77 -9.88 16.07
C ASN A 3 8.14 -8.45 15.65
N THR A 4 8.60 -8.28 14.42
CA THR A 4 9.00 -7.00 13.80
C THR A 4 7.77 -6.17 13.40
N HIS A 5 6.71 -6.21 14.22
CA HIS A 5 5.53 -5.39 14.02
C HIS A 5 5.73 -4.10 14.80
N PRO A 6 5.70 -2.93 14.15
CA PRO A 6 5.80 -1.66 14.86
C PRO A 6 4.70 -1.54 15.92
N ALA A 7 5.02 -0.90 17.05
CA ALA A 7 4.13 -0.80 18.21
C ALA A 7 2.81 -0.08 17.92
N ASN A 8 2.79 0.79 16.90
CA ASN A 8 1.59 1.42 16.36
C ASN A 8 1.13 0.68 15.10
N ARG A 9 -0.19 0.55 14.91
CA ARG A 9 -0.78 0.05 13.65
C ARG A 9 -0.62 1.15 12.59
N TYR A 10 0.55 1.20 11.95
CA TYR A 10 0.81 2.12 10.87
C TYR A 10 -0.04 1.75 9.65
N LEU A 11 -0.79 2.72 9.14
CA LEU A 11 -1.38 2.67 7.82
C LEU A 11 -0.44 3.39 6.87
N LEU A 12 0.12 2.67 5.91
CA LEU A 12 1.02 3.23 4.90
C LEU A 12 0.17 3.86 3.79
N GLY A 13 0.49 5.11 3.44
CA GLY A 13 -0.17 5.80 2.35
C GLY A 13 0.80 6.60 1.50
N ASN A 14 0.29 7.06 0.35
CA ASN A 14 0.93 8.10 -0.44
C ASN A 14 0.45 9.47 0.03
N GLU A 15 1.36 10.45 0.00
CA GLU A 15 1.04 11.84 0.34
C GLU A 15 -0.10 12.36 -0.55
N GLY A 16 -1.10 13.01 0.05
CA GLY A 16 -2.16 13.72 -0.68
C GLY A 16 -3.48 12.97 -0.92
N TYR A 17 -3.58 11.68 -0.59
CA TYR A 17 -4.78 10.88 -0.90
C TYR A 17 -5.83 10.79 0.22
N LEU A 18 -5.52 11.27 1.42
CA LEU A 18 -6.36 11.10 2.60
C LEU A 18 -6.90 12.44 3.09
N GLY A 19 -8.24 12.58 3.07
CA GLY A 19 -8.91 13.75 3.62
C GLY A 19 -8.77 13.84 5.14
N LYS A 20 -8.71 15.07 5.68
CA LYS A 20 -8.58 15.35 7.13
C LYS A 20 -9.53 14.52 7.99
N ARG A 21 -10.81 14.44 7.60
CA ARG A 21 -11.84 13.67 8.33
C ARG A 21 -11.51 12.20 8.49
N LEU A 22 -10.91 11.58 7.46
CA LEU A 22 -10.51 10.17 7.51
C LEU A 22 -9.26 10.01 8.38
N HIS A 23 -8.29 10.93 8.28
CA HIS A 23 -7.13 10.94 9.17
C HIS A 23 -7.53 11.02 10.65
N ASP A 24 -8.43 11.93 11.00
CA ASP A 24 -8.90 12.11 12.37
C ASP A 24 -9.61 10.86 12.90
N ARG A 25 -10.44 10.22 12.07
CA ARG A 25 -11.11 8.96 12.43
C ARG A 25 -10.13 7.81 12.62
N LEU A 26 -9.13 7.67 11.74
CA LEU A 26 -8.10 6.63 11.87
C LEU A 26 -7.32 6.80 13.17
N LYS A 27 -6.99 8.05 13.53
CA LYS A 27 -6.32 8.38 14.78
C LYS A 27 -7.18 8.04 16.01
N GLN A 28 -8.49 8.31 15.96
CA GLN A 28 -9.43 7.90 17.02
C GLN A 28 -9.51 6.37 17.18
N MET A 29 -9.32 5.62 16.10
CA MET A 29 -9.27 4.15 16.11
C MET A 29 -7.90 3.58 16.53
N GLY A 30 -6.92 4.43 16.84
CA GLY A 30 -5.56 4.02 17.22
C GLY A 30 -4.64 3.67 16.05
N TYR A 31 -5.02 4.02 14.81
CA TYR A 31 -4.15 3.91 13.65
C TYR A 31 -3.35 5.18 13.45
N GLU A 32 -2.09 5.02 13.08
CA GLU A 32 -1.23 6.14 12.69
C GLU A 32 -1.04 6.10 11.18
N LEU A 33 -1.61 7.08 10.47
CA LEU A 33 -1.35 7.23 9.05
C LEU A 33 0.07 7.74 8.86
N TRP A 34 0.90 6.95 8.19
CA TRP A 34 2.24 7.34 7.81
C TRP A 34 2.33 7.50 6.31
N THR A 35 2.78 8.69 5.89
CA THR A 35 3.13 9.00 4.51
C THR A 35 4.59 9.43 4.47
N PRO A 36 5.36 8.99 3.46
CA PRO A 36 6.75 9.39 3.31
C PRO A 36 6.84 10.91 3.12
N TYR A 37 7.82 11.53 3.77
CA TYR A 37 8.18 12.92 3.46
C TYR A 37 9.05 12.96 2.21
N ARG A 38 8.82 13.94 1.35
CA ARG A 38 9.70 14.23 0.21
C ARG A 38 11.10 14.60 0.72
N LYS A 39 12.14 14.25 -0.04
CA LYS A 39 13.55 14.39 0.36
C LYS A 39 13.94 15.81 0.76
N ASN A 40 13.26 16.82 0.20
CA ASN A 40 13.48 18.25 0.45
C ASN A 40 12.64 18.82 1.61
N MET A 41 11.76 18.04 2.24
CA MET A 41 10.98 18.48 3.39
C MET A 41 11.84 18.53 4.65
N ALA A 42 11.60 19.55 5.48
CA ALA A 42 12.24 19.65 6.80
C ALA A 42 11.91 18.42 7.65
N GLY A 43 12.95 17.86 8.30
CA GLY A 43 12.78 16.68 9.16
C GLY A 43 12.63 15.35 8.42
N ALA A 44 12.69 15.31 7.08
CA ALA A 44 12.48 14.08 6.31
C ALA A 44 13.38 12.91 6.75
N LYS A 45 14.66 13.16 7.06
CA LYS A 45 15.59 12.11 7.54
C LYS A 45 15.15 11.47 8.87
N LYS A 46 14.47 12.22 9.74
CA LYS A 46 13.99 11.75 11.05
C LYS A 46 12.62 11.08 10.95
N HIS A 47 11.74 11.62 10.10
CA HIS A 47 10.38 11.10 9.88
C HIS A 47 10.35 9.83 9.03
N ASN A 48 11.23 9.75 8.03
CA ASN A 48 11.27 8.64 7.09
C ASN A 48 11.95 7.41 7.72
N ASP A 49 11.15 6.60 8.41
CA ASP A 49 11.61 5.33 8.96
C ASP A 49 12.02 4.35 7.85
N ARG A 50 13.17 3.69 8.03
CA ARG A 50 13.74 2.78 7.03
C ARG A 50 12.89 1.52 6.85
N GLN A 51 12.29 0.98 7.91
CA GLN A 51 11.47 -0.22 7.85
C GLN A 51 10.14 0.08 7.16
N LEU A 52 9.47 1.18 7.52
CA LEU A 52 8.24 1.62 6.85
C LEU A 52 8.46 1.92 5.36
N MET A 53 9.61 2.52 5.01
CA MET A 53 10.00 2.72 3.61
C MET A 53 10.27 1.42 2.84
N ALA A 54 10.78 0.39 3.51
CA ALA A 54 11.01 -0.91 2.89
C ALA A 54 9.67 -1.61 2.61
N ILE A 55 8.75 -1.63 3.59
CA ILE A 55 7.41 -2.20 3.43
C ILE A 55 6.65 -1.48 2.31
N ARG A 56 6.67 -0.14 2.30
CA ARG A 56 6.04 0.64 1.23
C ARG A 56 6.58 0.29 -0.15
N ARG A 57 7.92 0.13 -0.28
CA ARG A 57 8.54 -0.27 -1.55
C ARG A 57 8.11 -1.67 -1.99
N THR A 58 7.95 -2.61 -1.07
CA THR A 58 7.40 -3.94 -1.39
C THR A 58 6.00 -3.81 -2.00
N ILE A 59 5.11 -3.03 -1.39
CA ILE A 59 3.76 -2.79 -1.93
C ILE A 59 3.80 -2.19 -3.35
N GLU A 60 4.69 -1.22 -3.60
CA GLU A 60 4.86 -0.64 -4.94
C GLU A 60 5.38 -1.65 -5.97
N SER A 61 6.33 -2.50 -5.56
CA SER A 61 6.82 -3.60 -6.40
C SER A 61 5.73 -4.62 -6.71
N ASP A 62 4.88 -4.94 -5.73
CA ASP A 62 3.77 -5.87 -5.90
C ASP A 62 2.73 -5.32 -6.89
N PHE A 63 2.37 -4.04 -6.78
CA PHE A 63 1.49 -3.40 -7.77
C PHE A 63 2.09 -3.39 -9.18
N SER A 64 3.38 -3.09 -9.31
CA SER A 64 4.08 -3.18 -10.60
C SER A 64 4.02 -4.60 -11.16
N LEU A 65 4.13 -5.62 -10.30
CA LEU A 65 4.05 -7.01 -10.72
C LEU A 65 2.64 -7.40 -11.17
N LEU A 66 1.59 -6.90 -10.52
CA LEU A 66 0.20 -7.10 -10.94
C LEU A 66 -0.09 -6.54 -12.35
N THR A 67 0.61 -5.51 -12.80
CA THR A 67 0.55 -5.04 -14.20
C THR A 67 0.94 -6.15 -15.18
N HIS A 68 1.94 -6.98 -14.86
CA HIS A 68 2.33 -8.14 -15.68
C HIS A 68 1.22 -9.21 -15.75
N TYR A 69 0.35 -9.27 -14.75
CA TYR A 69 -0.83 -10.15 -14.72
C TYR A 69 -2.08 -9.50 -15.36
N ASN A 70 -1.92 -8.43 -16.14
CA ASN A 70 -3.00 -7.68 -16.80
C ASN A 70 -4.03 -7.07 -15.83
N ALA A 71 -3.65 -6.78 -14.58
CA ALA A 71 -4.54 -6.09 -13.64
C ALA A 71 -4.94 -4.70 -14.15
N GLU A 72 -3.99 -3.94 -14.70
CA GLU A 72 -4.22 -2.60 -15.28
C GLU A 72 -4.79 -2.67 -16.70
N ASN A 73 -4.37 -3.65 -17.50
CA ASN A 73 -4.80 -3.85 -18.88
C ASN A 73 -6.01 -4.78 -19.02
N ASN A 74 -6.90 -4.76 -18.03
CA ASN A 74 -8.08 -5.63 -18.00
C ASN A 74 -9.15 -5.12 -18.99
N ARG A 75 -9.30 -5.84 -20.11
CA ARG A 75 -10.21 -5.49 -21.22
C ARG A 75 -11.61 -6.11 -21.12
N ALA A 76 -12.05 -6.53 -19.93
CA ALA A 76 -13.40 -7.04 -19.75
C ALA A 76 -14.45 -5.97 -20.10
N ARG A 77 -15.55 -6.39 -20.75
CA ARG A 77 -16.62 -5.48 -21.20
C ARG A 77 -17.79 -5.38 -20.20
N SER A 78 -17.68 -6.01 -19.04
CA SER A 78 -18.65 -5.94 -17.94
C SER A 78 -17.93 -5.77 -16.62
N LEU A 79 -18.63 -5.17 -15.63
CA LEU A 79 -18.08 -4.98 -14.29
C LEU A 79 -17.74 -6.32 -13.64
N THR A 80 -18.64 -7.30 -13.73
CA THR A 80 -18.42 -8.65 -13.19
C THR A 80 -17.21 -9.33 -13.83
N GLY A 81 -17.06 -9.20 -15.15
CA GLY A 81 -15.90 -9.75 -15.87
C GLY A 81 -14.60 -9.04 -15.51
N PHE A 82 -14.65 -7.72 -15.29
CA PHE A 82 -13.50 -6.96 -14.83
C PHE A 82 -13.07 -7.43 -13.45
N GLN A 83 -14.00 -7.50 -12.49
CA GLN A 83 -13.75 -7.97 -11.14
C GLN A 83 -13.15 -9.38 -11.13
N ALA A 84 -13.79 -10.34 -11.82
CA ALA A 84 -13.30 -11.72 -11.87
C ALA A 84 -11.87 -11.82 -12.42
N ARG A 85 -11.54 -11.06 -13.47
CA ARG A 85 -10.18 -11.05 -14.04
C ARG A 85 -9.15 -10.40 -13.12
N LEU A 86 -9.55 -9.36 -12.38
CA LEU A 86 -8.68 -8.73 -11.38
C LEU A 86 -8.42 -9.68 -10.20
N GLU A 87 -9.43 -10.36 -9.70
CA GLU A 87 -9.32 -11.35 -8.63
C GLU A 87 -8.41 -12.51 -9.05
N ILE A 88 -8.55 -13.02 -10.28
CA ILE A 88 -7.66 -14.04 -10.85
C ILE A 88 -6.22 -13.55 -10.93
N ALA A 89 -5.98 -12.31 -11.36
CA ALA A 89 -4.63 -11.73 -11.43
C ALA A 89 -3.96 -11.70 -10.04
N ILE A 90 -4.70 -11.23 -9.02
CA ILE A 90 -4.23 -11.17 -7.62
C ILE A 90 -3.99 -12.59 -7.08
N LEU A 91 -4.91 -13.53 -7.30
CA LEU A 91 -4.79 -14.91 -6.86
C LEU A 91 -3.57 -15.59 -7.51
N THR A 92 -3.38 -15.41 -8.82
CA THR A 92 -2.26 -16.01 -9.55
C THR A 92 -0.93 -15.50 -9.02
N TYR A 93 -0.81 -14.20 -8.78
CA TYR A 93 0.35 -13.60 -8.14
C TYR A 93 0.62 -14.24 -6.76
N ASN A 94 -0.40 -14.36 -5.91
CA ASN A 94 -0.25 -14.92 -4.56
C ASN A 94 0.14 -16.41 -4.57
N LEU A 95 -0.36 -17.19 -5.54
CA LEU A 95 -0.02 -18.60 -5.67
C LEU A 95 1.36 -18.83 -6.29
N ALA A 96 1.84 -17.94 -7.17
CA ALA A 96 3.18 -18.00 -7.73
C ALA A 96 4.30 -17.65 -6.72
N LEU A 97 3.92 -17.09 -5.57
CA LEU A 97 4.80 -16.72 -4.47
C LEU A 97 4.94 -17.80 -3.38
N ILE A 98 4.22 -18.93 -3.51
CA ILE A 98 4.33 -20.14 -2.67
C ILE A 98 5.21 -21.17 -3.40
#